data_AF-A0A7X9IPX2-F1
#
_entry.id   AF-A0A7X9IPX2-F1
#
_cell.length_a   1.000
_cell.length_b   1.000
_cell.length_c   1.000
_cell.angle_alpha   90.00
_cell.angle_beta   90.00
_cell.angle_gamma   90.00
#
_symmetry.space_group_name_H-M   'P 1'
#
loop_
_entity.id
_entity.type
_entity.pdbx_description
1 polymer ?
#
loop_
_entity_poly.entity_id
_entity_poly.type
_entity_poly.pdbx_seq_one_letter_code
_entity_poly.pdbx_strand_id
1 'polypeptide(L)'
;MVVTNFIKIKNKKIVSFLIITILILTLNSQMIIGQYFHKLDGWVVDITGSLSQSEETYLESLVENYNEKTKNQLAICFIKTTKPLTIEEYAVALE
;
A
#
# COMPACT_ATOMS: atom_id res chain seq x y z
N MET A 1 -22.15 31.07 -29.14
CA MET A 1 -21.73 31.93 -28.02
C MET A 1 -22.18 31.25 -26.73
N VAL A 2 -21.28 30.54 -26.05
CA VAL A 2 -21.61 29.81 -24.80
C VAL A 2 -21.44 30.79 -23.64
N VAL A 3 -22.54 31.17 -23.02
CA VAL A 3 -22.54 32.02 -21.82
C VAL A 3 -22.12 31.15 -20.63
N THR A 4 -20.85 31.22 -20.24
CA THR A 4 -20.35 30.60 -19.01
C THR A 4 -20.76 31.46 -17.82
N ASN A 5 -21.85 31.05 -17.15
CA ASN A 5 -22.25 31.62 -15.86
C ASN A 5 -21.26 31.18 -14.78
N PHE A 6 -20.29 32.04 -14.46
CA PHE A 6 -19.48 31.87 -13.26
C PHE A 6 -20.32 32.21 -12.03
N ILE A 7 -20.67 31.20 -11.24
CA ILE A 7 -21.28 31.39 -9.93
C ILE A 7 -20.27 32.13 -9.05
N LYS A 8 -20.49 33.44 -8.84
CA LYS A 8 -19.71 34.25 -7.91
C LYS A 8 -20.13 33.90 -6.47
N ILE A 9 -19.47 32.91 -5.87
CA ILE A 9 -19.69 32.55 -4.46
C ILE A 9 -19.08 33.67 -3.59
N LYS A 10 -19.91 34.61 -3.13
CA LYS A 10 -19.49 35.77 -2.32
C LYS A 10 -19.16 35.43 -0.86
N ASN A 11 -19.56 34.27 -0.38
CA ASN A 11 -19.51 33.96 1.05
C ASN A 11 -18.21 33.22 1.40
N LYS A 12 -17.19 34.00 1.81
CA LYS A 12 -15.87 33.48 2.21
C LYS A 12 -15.96 32.35 3.24
N LYS A 13 -16.97 32.35 4.11
CA LYS A 13 -17.21 31.29 5.11
C LYS A 13 -17.62 29.97 4.46
N ILE A 14 -18.48 30.00 3.43
CA ILE A 14 -18.93 28.81 2.69
C ILE A 14 -17.78 28.23 1.88
N VAL A 15 -17.00 29.09 1.21
CA VAL A 15 -15.81 28.67 0.46
C VAL A 15 -14.78 28.04 1.40
N SER A 16 -14.52 28.68 2.56
CA SER A 16 -13.62 28.13 3.57
C SER A 16 -14.11 26.79 4.13
N PHE A 17 -15.41 26.64 4.36
CA PHE A 17 -16.00 25.37 4.83
C PHE A 17 -15.86 24.24 3.80
N LEU A 18 -16.10 24.54 2.51
CA LEU A 18 -15.93 23.57 1.43
C LEU A 18 -14.46 23.15 1.27
N ILE A 19 -13.52 24.09 1.34
CA ILE A 19 -12.08 23.80 1.28
C ILE A 19 -11.66 22.88 2.44
N ILE A 20 -12.13 23.18 3.66
CA ILE A 20 -11.83 22.35 4.83
C ILE A 20 -12.41 20.95 4.68
N THR A 21 -13.64 20.83 4.15
CA THR A 21 -14.30 19.53 3.96
C THR A 21 -13.58 18.68 2.91
N ILE A 22 -13.16 19.29 1.80
CA ILE A 22 -12.36 18.62 0.76
C ILE A 22 -11.01 18.18 1.33
N LEU A 23 -10.34 19.02 2.12
CA LEU A 23 -9.06 18.70 2.75
C LEU A 23 -9.19 17.52 3.73
N ILE A 24 -10.26 17.47 4.52
CA ILE A 24 -10.52 16.35 5.42
C ILE A 24 -10.80 15.07 4.64
N LEU A 25 -11.57 15.14 3.54
CA LEU A 25 -11.86 13.97 2.69
C LEU A 25 -10.60 13.42 2.01
N THR A 26 -9.70 14.28 1.52
CA THR A 26 -8.47 13.83 0.86
C THR A 26 -7.48 13.22 1.84
N LEU A 27 -7.35 13.76 3.06
CA LEU A 27 -6.49 13.20 4.11
C LEU A 27 -6.92 11.80 4.55
N ASN A 28 -8.22 11.52 4.60
CA ASN A 28 -8.72 10.19 4.99
C ASN A 28 -8.56 9.14 3.87
N SER A 29 -8.54 9.55 2.60
CA SER A 29 -8.43 8.60 1.47
C SER A 29 -7.09 7.84 1.43
N GLN A 30 -6.00 8.46 1.91
CA GLN A 30 -4.67 7.85 1.92
C GLN A 30 -4.50 6.76 2.99
N MET A 31 -5.34 6.77 4.03
CA MET A 31 -5.27 5.80 5.13
C MET A 31 -5.94 4.46 4.82
N ILE A 32 -6.82 4.40 3.81
CA ILE A 32 -7.64 3.21 3.55
C ILE A 32 -6.88 2.18 2.69
N ILE A 33 -6.01 2.62 1.79
CA ILE A 33 -5.32 1.72 0.84
C ILE A 33 -4.11 1.03 1.51
N GLY A 34 -3.41 1.72 2.42
CA GLY A 34 -2.20 1.21 3.07
C GLY A 34 -2.42 0.16 4.18
N GLN A 35 -3.67 -0.18 4.52
CA GLN A 35 -3.97 -1.16 5.59
C GLN A 35 -4.26 -2.57 5.10
N TYR A 36 -4.42 -2.79 3.78
CA TYR A 36 -4.75 -4.11 3.24
C TYR A 36 -3.54 -4.97 2.90
N PHE A 37 -2.37 -4.34 2.74
CA PHE A 37 -1.16 -5.00 2.30
C PHE A 37 -0.06 -4.86 3.35
N HIS A 38 0.57 -5.97 3.65
CA HIS A 38 1.71 -5.96 4.55
C HIS A 38 2.87 -5.30 3.84
N LYS A 39 3.50 -4.34 4.51
CA LYS A 39 4.72 -3.73 3.98
C LYS A 39 5.81 -4.79 3.91
N LEU A 40 6.40 -4.96 2.73
CA LEU A 40 7.61 -5.76 2.57
C LEU A 40 8.80 -4.91 3.05
N ASP A 41 9.19 -5.06 4.31
CA ASP A 41 10.32 -4.35 4.91
C ASP A 41 11.65 -5.14 4.86
N GLY A 42 11.65 -6.26 4.16
CA GLY A 42 12.82 -7.11 3.91
C GLY A 42 12.58 -8.07 2.74
N TRP A 43 13.53 -8.98 2.53
CA TRP A 43 13.43 -10.03 1.51
C TRP A 43 12.52 -11.18 1.94
N VAL A 44 12.36 -11.38 3.24
CA VAL A 44 11.48 -12.39 3.83
C VAL A 44 10.61 -11.69 4.86
N VAL A 45 9.29 -11.86 4.75
CA VAL A 45 8.33 -11.31 5.72
C VAL A 45 7.39 -12.42 6.15
N ASP A 46 7.46 -12.79 7.44
CA ASP A 46 6.57 -13.78 8.04
C ASP A 46 5.57 -13.15 9.01
N ILE A 47 4.32 -13.00 8.57
CA ILE A 47 3.21 -12.50 9.41
C ILE A 47 2.48 -13.65 10.11
N THR A 48 2.70 -14.90 9.68
CA THR A 48 2.09 -16.07 10.31
C THR A 48 2.84 -16.49 11.58
N GLY A 49 4.11 -16.11 11.71
CA GLY A 49 4.99 -16.55 12.79
C GLY A 49 5.25 -18.06 12.71
N SER A 50 5.29 -18.59 11.49
CA SER A 50 5.49 -20.02 11.23
C SER A 50 6.96 -20.39 11.12
N LEU A 51 7.82 -19.43 10.82
CA LEU A 51 9.26 -19.59 10.80
C LEU A 51 9.84 -19.33 12.19
N SER A 52 10.83 -20.14 12.57
CA SER A 52 11.76 -19.79 13.62
C SER A 52 12.72 -18.70 13.14
N GLN A 53 13.32 -17.97 14.08
CA GLN A 53 14.32 -16.93 13.77
C GLN A 53 15.48 -17.46 12.89
N SER A 54 15.91 -18.70 13.13
CA SER A 54 16.98 -19.32 12.34
C SER A 54 16.56 -19.63 10.91
N GLU A 55 15.30 -20.03 10.69
CA GLU A 55 14.78 -20.31 9.35
C GLU A 55 14.59 -19.02 8.56
N GLU A 56 14.07 -17.98 9.21
CA GLU A 56 13.91 -16.65 8.61
C GLU A 56 15.27 -16.10 8.17
N THR A 57 16.26 -16.08 9.07
CA THR A 57 17.63 -15.61 8.77
C THR A 57 18.28 -16.39 7.62
N TYR A 58 18.05 -17.71 7.59
CA TYR A 58 18.57 -18.57 6.52
C TYR A 58 17.95 -18.24 5.16
N LEU A 59 16.62 -18.10 5.11
CA LEU A 59 15.90 -17.75 3.89
C LEU A 59 16.29 -16.35 3.40
N GLU A 60 16.45 -15.41 4.32
CA GLU A 60 16.83 -14.03 4.00
C GLU A 60 18.21 -13.97 3.34
N SER A 61 19.18 -14.70 3.91
CA SER A 61 20.52 -14.84 3.33
C SER A 61 20.50 -15.51 1.95
N LEU A 62 19.62 -16.50 1.74
CA LEU A 62 19.49 -17.21 0.48
C LEU A 62 18.89 -16.31 -0.62
N VAL A 63 17.84 -15.56 -0.28
CA VAL A 63 17.17 -14.65 -1.21
C VAL A 63 18.08 -13.47 -1.55
N GLU A 64 18.78 -12.90 -0.56
CA GLU A 64 19.76 -11.84 -0.79
C GLU A 64 20.85 -12.30 -1.76
N ASN A 65 21.44 -13.48 -1.53
CA ASN A 65 22.46 -14.04 -2.41
C ASN A 65 21.95 -14.28 -3.85
N TYR A 66 20.71 -14.74 -3.98
CA TYR A 66 20.07 -14.92 -5.29
C TYR A 66 19.90 -13.58 -6.02
N ASN A 67 19.45 -12.54 -5.32
CA ASN A 67 19.23 -11.21 -5.89
C ASN A 67 20.55 -10.57 -6.36
N GLU A 68 21.59 -10.69 -5.55
CA GLU A 68 22.95 -10.21 -5.90
C GLU A 68 23.49 -10.90 -7.16
N LYS A 69 23.28 -12.21 -7.31
CA LYS A 69 23.82 -12.99 -8.43
C LYS A 69 23.04 -12.82 -9.74
N THR A 70 21.73 -12.65 -9.66
CA THR A 70 20.86 -12.75 -10.85
C THR A 70 20.43 -11.40 -11.42
N LYS A 71 20.69 -10.29 -10.72
CA LYS A 71 20.11 -8.96 -10.98
C LYS A 71 18.58 -8.91 -10.92
N ASN A 72 17.93 -10.00 -10.51
CA ASN A 72 16.50 -10.04 -10.26
C ASN A 72 16.22 -9.67 -8.80
N GLN A 73 14.98 -9.32 -8.51
CA GLN A 73 14.51 -9.13 -7.14
C GLN A 73 13.48 -10.21 -6.82
N LEU A 74 13.81 -11.04 -5.84
CA LEU A 74 12.94 -12.03 -5.23
C LEU A 74 12.67 -11.58 -3.80
N ALA A 75 11.41 -11.70 -3.36
CA ALA A 75 11.00 -11.58 -1.98
C ALA A 75 10.01 -12.72 -1.65
N ILE A 76 9.94 -13.12 -0.39
CA ILE A 76 9.08 -14.18 0.11
C ILE A 76 8.19 -13.61 1.21
N CYS A 77 6.88 -13.86 1.13
CA CYS A 77 5.93 -13.41 2.14
C CYS A 77 5.07 -14.58 2.62
N PHE A 78 5.01 -14.77 3.94
CA PHE A 78 4.12 -15.73 4.60
C PHE A 78 2.93 -14.97 5.21
N ILE A 79 1.74 -15.30 4.73
CA ILE A 79 0.48 -14.70 5.16
C ILE A 79 -0.52 -15.77 5.57
N LYS A 80 -1.45 -15.42 6.46
CA LYS A 80 -2.47 -16.36 6.97
C LYS A 80 -3.51 -16.71 5.90
N THR A 81 -3.84 -15.75 5.05
CA THR A 81 -4.86 -15.90 4.00
C THR A 81 -4.73 -14.76 2.99
N THR A 82 -4.98 -15.05 1.71
CA THR A 82 -5.14 -14.03 0.66
C THR A 82 -6.57 -13.53 0.55
N LYS A 83 -7.54 -14.24 1.15
CA LYS A 83 -8.97 -13.93 1.03
C LYS A 83 -9.26 -12.49 1.45
N PRO A 84 -10.14 -11.79 0.72
CA PRO A 84 -10.99 -12.30 -0.37
C PRO A 84 -10.30 -12.41 -1.73
N LEU A 85 -9.07 -11.95 -1.86
CA LEU A 85 -8.32 -11.95 -3.11
C LEU A 85 -7.76 -13.34 -3.46
N THR A 86 -7.57 -13.55 -4.76
CA THR A 86 -6.69 -14.62 -5.26
C THR A 86 -5.22 -14.32 -4.91
N ILE A 87 -4.35 -15.32 -5.03
CA ILE A 87 -2.92 -15.15 -4.75
C ILE A 87 -2.32 -14.14 -5.72
N GLU A 88 -2.73 -14.20 -6.99
CA GLU A 88 -2.26 -13.34 -8.06
C GLU A 88 -2.66 -11.89 -7.84
N GLU A 89 -3.92 -11.63 -7.49
CA GLU A 89 -4.40 -10.28 -7.16
C GLU A 89 -3.69 -9.71 -5.92
N TYR A 90 -3.44 -10.56 -4.93
CA TYR A 90 -2.69 -10.15 -3.73
C TYR A 90 -1.24 -9.81 -4.08
N ALA A 91 -0.59 -10.63 -4.91
CA ALA A 91 0.79 -10.43 -5.34
C ALA A 91 0.98 -9.14 -6.15
N VAL A 92 0.06 -8.83 -7.06
CA VAL A 92 0.10 -7.57 -7.83
C VAL A 92 -0.06 -6.35 -6.92
N ALA A 93 -0.85 -6.46 -5.86
CA ALA A 93 -1.08 -5.36 -4.95
C ALA A 93 0.01 -5.18 -3.87
N LEU A 94 0.98 -6.09 -3.80
CA LEU A 94 2.20 -5.95 -2.98
C LEU A 94 3.28 -5.09 -3.67
N GLU A 95 3.17 -4.82 -4.98
CA GLU A 95 4.06 -3.95 -5.77
C GLU A 95 3.78 -2.46 -5.51
#